data_AF-A0A7C1SCT6-F1
#
_entry.id   AF-A0A7C1SCT6-F1
#
_cell.length_a   1.000
_cell.length_b   1.000
_cell.length_c   1.000
_cell.angle_alpha   90.00
_cell.angle_beta   90.00
_cell.angle_gamma   90.00
#
_symmetry.space_group_name_H-M   'P 1'
#
loop_
_entity.id
_entity.type
_entity.pdbx_description
1 polymer ?
#
loop_
_entity_poly.entity_id
_entity_poly.type
_entity_poly.pdbx_seq_one_letter_code
_entity_poly.pdbx_strand_id
1 'polypeptide(L)'
;MAKRSTPKKAQPSNGGLQQKKSAATKPAESAAETKSTAASTARRRATPAPEQSAAPAQQPPPKPAPKPAVRYSDEELEEFRQIILAEREKTLDELRMLRERLEDLTNYETSEETGIYSMHMAEQGSEAYEREKTYAQIQRMTDYLRKLDEALKRIEDKTYGICRMCGILIAKERLRAVPITTLSASWKLRGKCPEDGIDRVGPDLGGE
;
A
#
# COMPACT_ATOMS: atom_id res chain seq x y z
N MET A 1 36.20 16.51 61.28
CA MET A 1 35.55 15.19 61.49
C MET A 1 35.10 14.59 60.15
N ALA A 2 35.28 13.26 60.00
CA ALA A 2 34.79 12.26 59.00
C ALA A 2 34.37 12.73 57.59
N LYS A 3 34.93 12.30 56.43
CA LYS A 3 35.36 10.97 55.90
C LYS A 3 34.30 9.85 55.95
N ARG A 4 33.75 9.50 54.77
CA ARG A 4 33.35 8.16 54.27
C ARG A 4 32.99 8.32 52.77
N SER A 5 33.67 7.78 51.76
CA SER A 5 34.18 6.42 51.51
C SER A 5 33.07 5.37 51.43
N THR A 6 32.69 4.89 50.23
CA THR A 6 33.24 3.65 49.62
C THR A 6 32.62 3.33 48.22
N PRO A 7 33.27 2.45 47.43
CA PRO A 7 33.07 2.26 45.98
C PRO A 7 32.54 0.86 45.58
N LYS A 8 32.21 0.64 44.29
CA LYS A 8 31.99 -0.70 43.68
C LYS A 8 32.15 -0.59 42.15
N LYS A 9 33.26 -1.00 41.51
CA LYS A 9 33.83 -2.34 41.19
C LYS A 9 33.15 -3.06 40.01
N ALA A 10 33.85 -3.12 38.88
CA ALA A 10 34.02 -4.24 37.92
C ALA A 10 35.06 -3.78 36.85
N GLN A 11 36.35 -4.16 36.86
CA GLN A 11 37.04 -5.42 36.45
C GLN A 11 36.77 -5.88 34.99
N PRO A 12 37.73 -6.54 34.30
CA PRO A 12 39.11 -6.14 33.98
C PRO A 12 39.52 -6.45 32.51
N SER A 13 40.78 -6.12 32.22
CA SER A 13 41.64 -6.34 31.04
C SER A 13 41.79 -7.78 30.49
N ASN A 14 41.98 -7.93 29.17
CA ASN A 14 43.27 -8.26 28.49
C ASN A 14 43.10 -8.93 27.11
N GLY A 15 43.86 -8.44 26.12
CA GLY A 15 44.73 -9.23 25.24
C GLY A 15 44.13 -10.06 24.08
N GLY A 16 44.70 -9.91 22.87
CA GLY A 16 44.66 -10.98 21.87
C GLY A 16 44.68 -10.58 20.39
N LEU A 17 45.87 -10.24 19.88
CA LEU A 17 46.39 -10.54 18.54
C LEU A 17 45.67 -11.66 17.73
N GLN A 18 45.25 -11.40 16.48
CA GLN A 18 45.81 -11.98 15.24
C GLN A 18 44.87 -11.97 14.00
N GLN A 19 45.54 -11.92 12.85
CA GLN A 19 45.09 -11.77 11.47
C GLN A 19 44.51 -13.07 10.84
N LYS A 20 43.80 -12.92 9.71
CA LYS A 20 43.84 -13.69 8.42
C LYS A 20 42.58 -13.32 7.60
N LYS A 21 42.57 -12.67 6.43
CA LYS A 21 43.15 -12.89 5.08
C LYS A 21 42.77 -14.21 4.40
N SER A 22 41.86 -14.13 3.40
CA SER A 22 41.81 -14.84 2.08
C SER A 22 40.36 -14.76 1.54
N ALA A 23 39.98 -14.07 0.45
CA ALA A 23 40.39 -14.04 -0.96
C ALA A 23 39.84 -15.19 -1.84
N ALA A 24 39.02 -14.79 -2.83
CA ALA A 24 38.71 -15.41 -4.15
C ALA A 24 37.92 -16.74 -4.14
N THR A 25 37.01 -17.08 -5.07
CA THR A 25 36.98 -16.95 -6.55
C THR A 25 35.55 -17.19 -7.12
N LYS A 26 35.26 -16.63 -8.30
CA LYS A 26 34.19 -16.97 -9.29
C LYS A 26 34.82 -17.89 -10.40
N PRO A 27 34.21 -18.18 -11.58
CA PRO A 27 32.85 -18.56 -12.06
C PRO A 27 32.86 -19.78 -13.06
N ALA A 28 31.70 -20.19 -13.62
CA ALA A 28 31.47 -20.78 -14.98
C ALA A 28 30.02 -21.34 -15.04
N GLU A 29 29.08 -21.03 -15.94
CA GLU A 29 28.98 -20.99 -17.42
C GLU A 29 28.74 -22.36 -18.11
N SER A 30 27.57 -22.49 -18.76
CA SER A 30 27.28 -23.16 -20.07
C SER A 30 25.78 -23.52 -20.17
N ALA A 31 25.16 -23.88 -21.30
CA ALA A 31 25.07 -23.38 -22.67
C ALA A 31 24.04 -24.29 -23.40
N ALA A 32 23.39 -23.74 -24.45
CA ALA A 32 22.79 -24.41 -25.63
C ALA A 32 21.45 -25.20 -25.51
N GLU A 33 20.35 -24.90 -26.25
CA GLU A 33 20.01 -24.97 -27.71
C GLU A 33 19.45 -26.37 -28.13
N THR A 34 18.22 -26.58 -28.64
CA THR A 34 17.78 -26.45 -30.06
C THR A 34 16.35 -27.05 -30.33
N LYS A 35 15.55 -26.39 -31.20
CA LYS A 35 14.72 -26.81 -32.40
C LYS A 35 14.05 -28.23 -32.45
N SER A 36 12.92 -28.56 -33.12
CA SER A 36 12.05 -28.03 -34.20
C SER A 36 10.90 -29.06 -34.47
N THR A 37 9.81 -28.66 -35.15
CA THR A 37 9.00 -29.37 -36.22
C THR A 37 7.51 -28.97 -36.09
N ALA A 38 6.75 -28.39 -37.03
CA ALA A 38 6.61 -28.28 -38.50
C ALA A 38 5.40 -29.09 -39.06
N ALA A 39 4.59 -28.37 -39.85
CA ALA A 39 3.23 -28.62 -40.38
C ALA A 39 3.02 -29.81 -41.36
N SER A 40 1.75 -30.17 -41.63
CA SER A 40 1.30 -30.78 -42.90
C SER A 40 -0.22 -30.60 -43.15
N THR A 41 -0.62 -30.70 -44.43
CA THR A 41 -1.74 -30.01 -45.11
C THR A 41 -2.58 -30.97 -45.99
N ALA A 42 -3.83 -30.57 -46.34
CA ALA A 42 -4.63 -30.89 -47.57
C ALA A 42 -5.36 -32.28 -47.71
N ARG A 43 -6.52 -32.51 -48.38
CA ARG A 43 -7.57 -31.74 -49.13
C ARG A 43 -8.72 -32.67 -49.66
N ARG A 44 -9.88 -32.08 -50.09
CA ARG A 44 -10.97 -32.50 -51.08
C ARG A 44 -12.25 -33.21 -50.53
N ARG A 45 -13.52 -33.01 -50.98
CA ARG A 45 -14.25 -32.19 -52.01
C ARG A 45 -15.82 -32.28 -51.83
N ALA A 46 -16.55 -31.18 -52.16
CA ALA A 46 -17.97 -30.86 -52.55
C ALA A 46 -19.08 -31.98 -52.65
N THR A 47 -20.43 -31.82 -52.53
CA THR A 47 -21.53 -30.77 -52.58
C THR A 47 -22.90 -31.49 -52.29
N PRO A 48 -24.16 -30.94 -52.30
CA PRO A 48 -24.74 -29.57 -52.27
C PRO A 48 -25.86 -29.35 -51.19
N ALA A 49 -26.49 -28.16 -51.17
CA ALA A 49 -27.59 -27.72 -50.28
C ALA A 49 -28.97 -28.37 -50.58
N PRO A 50 -29.91 -28.40 -49.62
CA PRO A 50 -30.96 -27.36 -49.63
C PRO A 50 -31.44 -26.85 -48.24
N GLU A 51 -31.84 -25.58 -48.25
CA GLU A 51 -33.05 -25.00 -47.63
C GLU A 51 -33.35 -25.16 -46.12
N GLN A 52 -33.17 -24.01 -45.44
CA GLN A 52 -34.09 -23.40 -44.48
C GLN A 52 -34.55 -24.23 -43.27
N SER A 53 -33.95 -23.95 -42.12
CA SER A 53 -34.69 -23.91 -40.86
C SER A 53 -34.08 -22.85 -39.96
N ALA A 54 -34.95 -21.95 -39.53
CA ALA A 54 -34.67 -20.73 -38.81
C ALA A 54 -33.69 -20.92 -37.64
N ALA A 55 -32.74 -19.99 -37.53
CA ALA A 55 -31.97 -19.80 -36.32
C ALA A 55 -32.96 -19.63 -35.14
N PRO A 56 -32.91 -20.46 -34.09
CA PRO A 56 -33.63 -20.14 -32.87
C PRO A 56 -32.92 -18.91 -32.30
N ALA A 57 -33.64 -17.79 -32.29
CA ALA A 57 -33.24 -16.57 -31.61
C ALA A 57 -32.77 -16.95 -30.21
N GLN A 58 -31.46 -16.85 -30.00
CA GLN A 58 -30.88 -16.91 -28.66
C GLN A 58 -31.51 -15.75 -27.91
N GLN A 59 -32.41 -16.07 -26.98
CA GLN A 59 -32.91 -15.11 -26.02
C GLN A 59 -31.67 -14.41 -25.43
N PRO A 60 -31.61 -13.07 -25.40
CA PRO A 60 -30.53 -12.40 -24.69
C PRO A 60 -30.55 -12.95 -23.25
N PRO A 61 -29.38 -13.28 -22.68
CA PRO A 61 -29.33 -13.87 -21.34
C PRO A 61 -30.15 -13.00 -20.40
N PRO A 62 -31.01 -13.59 -19.56
CA PRO A 62 -31.86 -12.81 -18.66
C PRO A 62 -30.96 -11.87 -17.87
N LYS A 63 -31.25 -10.55 -17.93
CA LYS A 63 -30.58 -9.55 -17.11
C LYS A 63 -30.55 -10.10 -15.69
N PRO A 64 -29.37 -10.30 -15.06
CA PRO A 64 -29.35 -10.86 -13.72
C PRO A 64 -30.12 -9.90 -12.82
N ALA A 65 -31.25 -10.38 -12.30
CA ALA A 65 -32.01 -9.66 -11.30
C ALA A 65 -31.04 -9.24 -10.18
N PRO A 66 -31.13 -7.99 -9.68
CA PRO A 66 -30.16 -7.48 -8.74
C PRO A 66 -30.22 -8.34 -7.48
N LYS A 67 -29.12 -9.05 -7.19
CA LYS A 67 -28.83 -9.53 -5.84
C LYS A 67 -29.05 -8.35 -4.90
N PRO A 68 -29.58 -8.52 -3.67
CA PRO A 68 -29.77 -7.39 -2.75
C PRO A 68 -28.42 -6.72 -2.56
N ALA A 69 -28.20 -5.65 -3.31
CA ALA A 69 -26.86 -5.12 -3.52
C ALA A 69 -26.62 -4.22 -2.33
N VAL A 70 -25.90 -4.75 -1.35
CA VAL A 70 -25.35 -4.02 -0.21
C VAL A 70 -24.40 -2.96 -0.80
N ARG A 71 -24.96 -1.83 -1.23
CA ARG A 71 -24.28 -0.73 -1.93
C ARG A 71 -24.92 0.61 -1.56
N TYR A 72 -24.13 1.67 -1.69
CA TYR A 72 -24.60 3.04 -1.56
C TYR A 72 -25.39 3.51 -2.78
N SER A 73 -26.23 4.54 -2.61
CA SER A 73 -26.92 5.16 -3.74
C SER A 73 -25.90 5.84 -4.66
N ASP A 74 -26.26 6.02 -5.93
CA ASP A 74 -25.36 6.67 -6.89
C ASP A 74 -25.10 8.16 -6.51
N GLU A 75 -26.05 8.81 -5.82
CA GLU A 75 -25.89 10.17 -5.28
C GLU A 75 -24.84 10.21 -4.16
N GLU A 76 -24.91 9.25 -3.23
CA GLU A 76 -23.95 9.15 -2.11
C GLU A 76 -22.55 8.80 -2.58
N LEU A 77 -22.43 7.97 -3.63
CA LEU A 77 -21.15 7.66 -4.24
C LEU A 77 -20.48 8.89 -4.84
N GLU A 78 -21.25 9.81 -5.42
CA GLU A 78 -20.72 11.07 -5.93
C GLU A 78 -20.27 12.01 -4.78
N GLU A 79 -21.00 12.05 -3.65
CA GLU A 79 -20.54 12.77 -2.45
C GLU A 79 -19.15 12.26 -2.00
N PHE A 80 -18.99 10.93 -1.88
CA PHE A 80 -17.72 10.33 -1.48
C PHE A 80 -16.62 10.58 -2.50
N ARG A 81 -16.95 10.60 -3.80
CA ARG A 81 -16.01 10.91 -4.86
C ARG A 81 -15.44 12.31 -4.71
N GLN A 82 -16.29 13.30 -4.45
CA GLN A 82 -15.86 14.69 -4.24
C GLN A 82 -14.93 14.81 -3.02
N ILE A 83 -15.27 14.10 -1.92
CA ILE A 83 -14.42 14.05 -0.72
C ILE A 83 -13.05 13.45 -1.05
N ILE A 84 -13.00 12.33 -1.77
CA ILE A 84 -11.74 11.67 -2.14
C ILE A 84 -10.90 12.55 -3.07
N LEU A 85 -11.52 13.25 -4.04
CA LEU A 85 -10.81 14.15 -4.94
C LEU A 85 -10.19 15.34 -4.19
N ALA A 86 -10.95 15.96 -3.28
CA ALA A 86 -10.43 17.03 -2.44
C ALA A 86 -9.27 16.55 -1.54
N GLU A 87 -9.39 15.36 -0.98
CA GLU A 87 -8.33 14.77 -0.15
C GLU A 87 -7.08 14.40 -0.96
N ARG A 88 -7.26 13.96 -2.21
CA ARG A 88 -6.19 13.67 -3.15
C ARG A 88 -5.38 14.92 -3.51
N GLU A 89 -6.06 16.03 -3.77
CA GLU A 89 -5.41 17.33 -4.03
C GLU A 89 -4.58 17.78 -2.83
N LYS A 90 -5.15 17.77 -1.63
CA LYS A 90 -4.41 18.08 -0.39
C LYS A 90 -3.18 17.19 -0.19
N THR A 91 -3.30 15.89 -0.46
CA THR A 91 -2.18 14.94 -0.34
C THR A 91 -1.07 15.25 -1.34
N LEU A 92 -1.42 15.69 -2.55
CA LEU A 92 -0.43 16.09 -3.57
C LEU A 92 0.32 17.36 -3.16
N ASP A 93 -0.37 18.32 -2.58
CA ASP A 93 0.26 19.54 -2.04
C ASP A 93 1.15 19.22 -0.85
N GLU A 94 0.72 18.36 0.07
CA GLU A 94 1.57 17.90 1.19
C GLU A 94 2.82 17.16 0.68
N LEU A 95 2.68 16.30 -0.33
CA LEU A 95 3.82 15.65 -0.97
C LEU A 95 4.79 16.64 -1.60
N ARG A 96 4.30 17.73 -2.19
CA ARG A 96 5.16 18.78 -2.75
C ARG A 96 5.97 19.45 -1.64
N MET A 97 5.32 19.92 -0.58
CA MET A 97 5.98 20.56 0.56
C MET A 97 7.01 19.64 1.24
N LEU A 98 6.69 18.35 1.38
CA LEU A 98 7.62 17.38 1.95
C LEU A 98 8.85 17.12 1.07
N ARG A 99 8.69 17.16 -0.25
CA ARG A 99 9.82 17.03 -1.18
C ARG A 99 10.72 18.25 -1.14
N GLU A 100 10.15 19.45 -1.17
CA GLU A 100 10.91 20.70 -1.01
C GLU A 100 11.71 20.70 0.31
N ARG A 101 11.06 20.32 1.43
CA ARG A 101 11.75 20.15 2.71
C ARG A 101 12.90 19.14 2.66
N LEU A 102 12.72 18.02 1.95
CA LEU A 102 13.77 17.02 1.81
C LEU A 102 14.96 17.57 1.00
N GLU A 103 14.67 18.29 -0.09
CA GLU A 103 15.68 18.95 -0.92
C GLU A 103 16.50 19.97 -0.11
N ASP A 104 15.84 20.80 0.70
CA ASP A 104 16.50 21.76 1.59
C ASP A 104 17.44 21.07 2.58
N LEU A 105 16.98 19.98 3.23
CA LEU A 105 17.81 19.20 4.16
C LEU A 105 19.01 18.53 3.46
N THR A 106 18.87 18.12 2.19
CA THR A 106 19.99 17.54 1.43
C THR A 106 20.98 18.58 0.91
N ASN A 107 20.49 19.76 0.55
CA ASN A 107 21.33 20.87 0.08
C ASN A 107 22.17 21.44 1.22
N TYR A 108 21.61 21.50 2.44
CA TYR A 108 22.33 21.92 3.63
C TYR A 108 23.58 21.06 3.90
N GLU A 109 23.42 19.72 3.93
CA GLU A 109 24.56 18.80 4.12
C GLU A 109 25.66 19.00 3.06
N THR A 110 25.27 19.07 1.78
CA THR A 110 26.22 19.19 0.67
C THR A 110 27.05 20.49 0.77
N SER A 111 26.43 21.56 1.28
CA SER A 111 27.13 22.83 1.51
C SER A 111 28.05 22.78 2.73
N GLU A 112 27.66 22.10 3.81
CA GLU A 112 28.40 22.07 5.08
C GLU A 112 29.63 21.14 5.08
N GLU A 113 29.68 20.13 4.19
CA GLU A 113 30.86 19.25 4.06
C GLU A 113 32.16 20.04 3.72
N THR A 114 32.04 21.30 3.28
CA THR A 114 33.17 22.18 2.96
C THR A 114 33.66 23.10 4.09
N GLY A 115 32.98 23.17 5.25
CA GLY A 115 33.30 24.15 6.31
C GLY A 115 33.29 23.62 7.75
N ILE A 116 34.44 23.68 8.43
CA ILE A 116 34.64 23.61 9.90
C ILE A 116 34.05 22.36 10.62
N TYR A 117 34.76 21.24 10.46
CA TYR A 117 34.50 19.89 10.99
C TYR A 117 34.31 19.75 12.53
N SER A 118 34.66 20.74 13.36
CA SER A 118 34.80 20.55 14.81
C SER A 118 33.55 20.85 15.65
N MET A 119 32.60 21.67 15.16
CA MET A 119 31.39 22.04 15.92
C MET A 119 30.14 21.24 15.51
N HIS A 120 30.13 20.65 14.31
CA HIS A 120 28.95 20.02 13.71
C HIS A 120 28.82 18.50 13.91
N MET A 121 29.80 17.82 14.53
CA MET A 121 29.71 16.37 14.79
C MET A 121 28.50 15.97 15.66
N ALA A 122 28.00 16.88 16.50
CA ALA A 122 26.80 16.66 17.31
C ALA A 122 25.49 16.94 16.54
N GLU A 123 25.51 17.82 15.53
CA GLU A 123 24.35 18.25 14.73
C GLU A 123 24.04 17.25 13.60
N GLN A 124 25.07 16.63 13.01
CA GLN A 124 24.94 15.67 11.90
C GLN A 124 24.00 14.49 12.20
N GLY A 125 23.95 14.02 13.46
CA GLY A 125 23.03 12.97 13.87
C GLY A 125 21.56 13.41 13.85
N SER A 126 21.29 14.67 14.20
CA SER A 126 19.95 15.25 14.19
C SER A 126 19.44 15.46 12.76
N GLU A 127 20.28 15.97 11.87
CA GLU A 127 19.93 16.18 10.46
C GLU A 127 19.65 14.86 9.72
N ALA A 128 20.48 13.83 9.94
CA ALA A 128 20.23 12.51 9.39
C ALA A 128 18.87 11.95 9.86
N TYR A 129 18.54 12.12 11.14
CA TYR A 129 17.24 11.73 11.69
C TYR A 129 16.06 12.49 11.07
N GLU A 130 16.21 13.81 10.86
CA GLU A 130 15.17 14.62 10.22
C GLU A 130 14.93 14.22 8.75
N ARG A 131 16.00 13.90 8.02
CA ARG A 131 15.91 13.38 6.65
C ARG A 131 15.17 12.04 6.60
N GLU A 132 15.53 11.11 7.47
CA GLU A 132 14.86 9.80 7.57
C GLU A 132 13.37 9.96 7.92
N LYS A 133 13.05 10.83 8.88
CA LYS A 133 11.67 11.13 9.26
C LYS A 133 10.86 11.71 8.09
N THR A 134 11.44 12.65 7.35
CA THR A 134 10.82 13.29 6.18
C THR A 134 10.59 12.25 5.07
N TYR A 135 11.58 11.41 4.80
CA TYR A 135 11.46 10.32 3.83
C TYR A 135 10.34 9.35 4.22
N ALA A 136 10.27 8.93 5.48
CA ALA A 136 9.22 8.06 5.98
C ALA A 136 7.82 8.70 5.83
N GLN A 137 7.70 10.02 5.98
CA GLN A 137 6.45 10.73 5.76
C GLN A 137 6.05 10.75 4.28
N ILE A 138 6.99 11.02 3.37
CA ILE A 138 6.77 10.96 1.91
C ILE A 138 6.27 9.58 1.48
N GLN A 139 6.86 8.50 2.02
CA GLN A 139 6.41 7.14 1.71
C GLN A 139 4.97 6.90 2.16
N ARG A 140 4.61 7.31 3.39
CA ARG A 140 3.24 7.21 3.89
C ARG A 140 2.24 7.98 3.03
N MET A 141 2.59 9.19 2.61
CA MET A 141 1.72 10.02 1.76
C MET A 141 1.60 9.46 0.33
N THR A 142 2.66 8.90 -0.22
CA THR A 142 2.64 8.23 -1.53
C THR A 142 1.72 7.01 -1.51
N ASP A 143 1.79 6.20 -0.44
CA ASP A 143 0.90 5.06 -0.26
C ASP A 143 -0.55 5.49 0.02
N TYR A 144 -0.75 6.61 0.71
CA TYR A 144 -2.07 7.20 0.90
C TYR A 144 -2.69 7.63 -0.43
N LEU A 145 -1.92 8.31 -1.29
CA LEU A 145 -2.34 8.69 -2.63
C LEU A 145 -2.77 7.49 -3.47
N ARG A 146 -1.97 6.41 -3.46
CA ARG A 146 -2.33 5.14 -4.14
C ARG A 146 -3.66 4.58 -3.65
N LYS A 147 -3.91 4.62 -2.33
CA LYS A 147 -5.17 4.14 -1.74
C LYS A 147 -6.36 5.01 -2.10
N LEU A 148 -6.18 6.33 -2.26
CA LEU A 148 -7.20 7.24 -2.76
C LEU A 148 -7.54 6.92 -4.23
N ASP A 149 -6.54 6.70 -5.07
CA ASP A 149 -6.76 6.32 -6.47
C ASP A 149 -7.48 4.95 -6.58
N GLU A 150 -7.14 3.98 -5.73
CA GLU A 150 -7.89 2.72 -5.64
C GLU A 150 -9.33 2.91 -5.14
N ALA A 151 -9.56 3.86 -4.23
CA ALA A 151 -10.90 4.16 -3.74
C ALA A 151 -11.77 4.75 -4.86
N LEU A 152 -11.22 5.64 -5.70
CA LEU A 152 -11.89 6.17 -6.89
C LEU A 152 -12.29 5.05 -7.85
N LYS A 153 -11.39 4.10 -8.15
CA LYS A 153 -11.71 2.93 -8.97
C LYS A 153 -12.85 2.10 -8.40
N ARG A 154 -12.89 1.90 -7.08
CA ARG A 154 -13.99 1.18 -6.40
C ARG A 154 -15.33 1.91 -6.48
N ILE A 155 -15.32 3.24 -6.56
CA ILE A 155 -16.52 4.04 -6.80
C ILE A 155 -17.03 3.81 -8.23
N GLU A 156 -16.13 3.82 -9.22
CA GLU A 156 -16.45 3.50 -10.62
C GLU A 156 -17.04 2.09 -10.76
N ASP A 157 -16.46 1.12 -10.05
CA ASP A 157 -16.93 -0.27 -10.00
C ASP A 157 -18.21 -0.46 -9.15
N LYS A 158 -18.72 0.59 -8.50
CA LYS A 158 -19.86 0.56 -7.57
C LYS A 158 -19.69 -0.42 -6.40
N THR A 159 -18.45 -0.70 -5.99
CA THR A 159 -18.10 -1.58 -4.86
C THR A 159 -17.60 -0.83 -3.63
N TYR A 160 -17.58 0.51 -3.70
CA TYR A 160 -17.15 1.37 -2.60
C TYR A 160 -18.06 1.24 -1.37
N GLY A 161 -17.44 1.30 -0.19
CA GLY A 161 -18.16 1.22 1.09
C GLY A 161 -18.56 -0.19 1.52
N ILE A 162 -18.10 -1.24 0.83
CA ILE A 162 -18.32 -2.63 1.21
C ILE A 162 -17.08 -3.19 1.91
N CYS A 163 -17.26 -3.78 3.09
CA CYS A 163 -16.17 -4.43 3.83
C CYS A 163 -15.67 -5.66 3.06
N ARG A 164 -14.37 -5.70 2.72
CA ARG A 164 -13.77 -6.83 1.99
C ARG A 164 -13.85 -8.18 2.72
N MET A 165 -13.95 -8.17 4.04
CA MET A 165 -13.97 -9.39 4.85
C MET A 165 -15.38 -9.81 5.28
N CYS A 166 -16.24 -8.84 5.60
CA CYS A 166 -17.58 -9.12 6.10
C CYS A 166 -18.68 -9.01 5.04
N GLY A 167 -18.42 -8.34 3.92
CA GLY A 167 -19.44 -8.07 2.90
C GLY A 167 -20.54 -7.09 3.33
N ILE A 168 -20.40 -6.45 4.50
CA ILE A 168 -21.35 -5.47 5.03
C ILE A 168 -21.05 -4.06 4.54
N LEU A 169 -22.05 -3.17 4.59
CA LEU A 169 -21.88 -1.73 4.39
C LEU A 169 -21.09 -1.12 5.56
N ILE A 170 -19.97 -0.47 5.23
CA ILE A 170 -19.17 0.33 6.16
C ILE A 170 -19.93 1.62 6.43
N ALA A 171 -20.10 2.02 7.68
CA ALA A 171 -20.88 3.21 8.03
C ALA A 171 -20.42 4.49 7.32
N LYS A 172 -21.39 5.31 6.88
CA LYS A 172 -21.15 6.57 6.15
C LYS A 172 -20.26 7.53 6.92
N GLU A 173 -20.49 7.68 8.23
CA GLU A 173 -19.70 8.56 9.10
C GLU A 173 -18.21 8.21 9.06
N ARG A 174 -17.90 6.91 9.01
CA ARG A 174 -16.52 6.43 8.92
C ARG A 174 -15.91 6.64 7.53
N LEU A 175 -16.69 6.50 6.46
CA LEU A 175 -16.22 6.79 5.10
C LEU A 175 -15.96 8.29 4.90
N ARG A 176 -16.76 9.15 5.54
CA ARG A 176 -16.53 10.60 5.57
C ARG A 176 -15.26 10.98 6.33
N ALA A 177 -14.98 10.29 7.44
CA ALA A 177 -13.78 10.54 8.24
C ALA A 177 -12.50 9.93 7.63
N VAL A 178 -12.59 8.71 7.08
CA VAL A 178 -11.45 7.95 6.53
C VAL A 178 -11.86 7.32 5.19
N PRO A 179 -11.72 8.03 4.06
CA PRO A 179 -12.28 7.61 2.79
C PRO A 179 -11.55 6.42 2.13
N ILE A 180 -10.32 6.12 2.55
CA ILE A 180 -9.52 5.00 2.04
C ILE A 180 -9.91 3.62 2.61
N THR A 181 -10.81 3.60 3.61
CA THR A 181 -11.06 2.41 4.40
C THR A 181 -11.74 1.30 3.59
N THR A 182 -11.32 0.05 3.81
CA THR A 182 -11.78 -1.14 3.06
C THR A 182 -12.42 -2.20 3.95
N LEU A 183 -12.32 -2.01 5.27
CA LEU A 183 -12.74 -2.96 6.30
C LEU A 183 -13.72 -2.25 7.23
N SER A 184 -14.70 -2.94 7.78
CA SER A 184 -15.61 -2.41 8.79
C SER A 184 -14.85 -2.02 10.07
N ALA A 185 -15.42 -1.11 10.87
CA ALA A 185 -14.88 -0.75 12.18
C ALA A 185 -14.79 -1.96 13.10
N SER A 186 -15.84 -2.80 13.11
CA SER A 186 -15.88 -4.04 13.90
C SER A 186 -14.71 -4.98 13.60
N TRP A 187 -14.38 -5.17 12.31
CA TRP A 187 -13.29 -6.03 11.89
C TRP A 187 -11.94 -5.42 12.24
N LYS A 188 -11.79 -4.11 12.03
CA LYS A 188 -10.54 -3.42 12.33
C LYS A 188 -10.21 -3.43 13.82
N LEU A 189 -11.23 -3.37 14.69
CA LEU A 189 -11.06 -3.33 16.14
C LEU A 189 -11.00 -4.72 16.78
N ARG A 190 -11.90 -5.64 16.38
CA ARG A 190 -12.06 -6.96 17.04
C ARG A 190 -11.60 -8.15 16.20
N GLY A 191 -11.28 -7.95 14.91
CA GLY A 191 -10.98 -9.05 13.98
C GLY A 191 -12.17 -9.98 13.72
N LYS A 192 -13.40 -9.54 14.04
CA LYS A 192 -14.63 -10.32 13.87
C LYS A 192 -15.68 -9.50 13.11
N CYS A 193 -16.44 -10.18 12.26
CA CYS A 193 -17.59 -9.60 11.60
C CYS A 193 -18.75 -9.45 12.59
N PRO A 194 -19.56 -8.38 12.48
CA PRO A 194 -20.72 -8.20 13.34
C PRO A 194 -21.81 -9.19 12.93
N GLU A 195 -22.42 -9.87 13.88
CA GLU A 195 -23.51 -10.82 13.64
C GLU A 195 -24.75 -10.09 13.10
N ASP A 196 -24.99 -8.87 13.57
CA ASP A 196 -26.09 -8.00 13.13
C ASP A 196 -25.95 -7.46 11.70
N GLY A 197 -24.78 -7.62 11.06
CA GLY A 197 -24.51 -7.09 9.72
C GLY A 197 -24.37 -5.56 9.62
N ILE A 198 -24.36 -4.84 10.75
CA ILE A 198 -24.26 -3.37 10.81
C ILE A 198 -22.90 -2.96 11.36
N ASP A 199 -22.23 -2.01 10.68
CA ASP A 199 -20.97 -1.43 11.15
C ASP A 199 -21.23 -0.27 12.13
N ARG A 200 -20.99 -0.49 13.42
CA ARG A 200 -21.19 0.54 14.46
C ARG A 200 -19.89 1.32 14.68
N VAL A 201 -19.96 2.65 14.60
CA VAL A 201 -18.84 3.59 14.76
C VAL A 201 -18.99 4.29 16.10
N GLY A 202 -18.72 3.58 17.20
CA GLY A 202 -18.88 4.15 18.54
C GLY A 202 -18.17 3.34 19.64
N PRO A 203 -17.93 3.96 20.81
CA PRO A 203 -17.30 3.31 21.96
C PRO A 203 -18.23 2.32 22.68
N ASP A 204 -19.52 2.28 22.35
CA ASP A 204 -20.56 1.38 22.85
C ASP A 204 -20.38 -0.09 22.42
N LEU A 205 -19.26 -0.40 21.79
CA LEU A 205 -18.81 -1.75 21.45
C LEU A 205 -18.35 -2.58 22.66
N GLY A 206 -18.85 -2.26 23.86
CA GLY A 206 -18.65 -2.99 25.11
C GLY A 206 -19.72 -4.06 25.27
N GLY A 207 -19.38 -5.29 24.89
CA GLY A 207 -20.05 -6.46 25.44
C GLY A 207 -19.55 -6.67 26.88
N GLU A 208 -20.49 -6.90 27.78
CA GLU A 208 -20.29 -7.34 29.17
C GLU A 208 -19.34 -8.54 29.30
#